data_AF-A0A378VW43-F1
#
_entry.id   AF-A0A378VW43-F1
#
_cell.length_a   1.000
_cell.length_b   1.000
_cell.length_c   1.000
_cell.angle_alpha   90.00
_cell.angle_beta   90.00
_cell.angle_gamma   90.00
#
_symmetry.space_group_name_H-M   'P 1'
#
loop_
_entity.id
_entity.type
_entity.pdbx_description
1 polymer ?
#
loop_
_entity_poly.entity_id
_entity_poly.type
_entity_poly.pdbx_seq_one_letter_code
_entity_poly.pdbx_strand_id
1 'polypeptide(L)'
;MIRFGKNPKYTQQSLLERIVEPERVVMFRVTWQDDKGQVQVNRGYRVQMSSAIGPYKGGLRFHPTVDLGVLKFLAFEQVFKTP
;
A
#
# COMPACT_ATOMS: atom_id res chain seq x y z
N MET A 1 8.13 -11.95 20.96
CA MET A 1 9.40 -11.38 20.43
C MET A 1 9.92 -12.34 19.35
N ILE A 2 9.81 -11.97 18.08
CA ILE A 2 10.20 -12.85 16.95
C ILE A 2 11.74 -12.95 16.95
N ARG A 3 12.29 -14.13 17.22
CA ARG A 3 13.75 -14.34 17.31
C ARG A 3 14.33 -14.66 15.93
N PHE A 4 14.96 -13.67 15.29
CA PHE A 4 15.77 -13.86 14.07
C PHE A 4 17.16 -14.41 14.43
N GLY A 5 17.20 -15.59 15.04
CA GLY A 5 18.40 -16.13 15.69
C GLY A 5 19.60 -16.46 14.77
N LYS A 6 19.43 -16.42 13.44
CA LYS A 6 20.49 -16.72 12.46
C LYS A 6 21.08 -15.49 11.76
N ASN A 7 20.43 -14.31 11.82
CA ASN A 7 20.89 -13.11 11.12
C ASN A 7 20.53 -11.83 11.91
N PRO A 8 21.31 -11.48 12.95
CA PRO A 8 21.00 -10.35 13.84
C PRO A 8 21.04 -8.98 13.14
N LYS A 9 21.63 -8.88 11.94
CA LYS A 9 21.60 -7.66 11.12
C LYS A 9 20.19 -7.18 10.78
N TYR A 10 19.21 -8.08 10.64
CA TYR A 10 17.82 -7.71 10.30
C TYR A 10 17.02 -7.19 11.49
N THR A 11 17.53 -7.36 12.72
CA THR A 11 16.93 -6.78 13.93
C THR A 11 17.53 -5.42 14.29
N GLN A 12 18.51 -4.94 13.53
CA GLN A 12 19.08 -3.61 13.73
C GLN A 12 18.26 -2.53 13.02
N GLN A 13 18.44 -1.27 13.44
CA GLN A 13 17.85 -0.08 12.80
C GLN A 13 16.32 -0.14 12.63
N SER A 14 15.62 -0.89 13.49
CA SER A 14 14.17 -1.09 13.41
C SER A 14 13.69 -1.51 12.02
N LEU A 15 14.50 -2.30 11.30
CA LEU A 15 14.23 -2.64 9.89
C LEU A 15 12.85 -3.29 9.70
N LEU A 16 12.45 -4.16 10.61
CA LEU A 16 11.17 -4.87 10.55
C LEU A 16 9.99 -3.91 10.76
N GLU A 17 10.11 -2.98 11.70
CA GLU A 17 9.09 -1.96 11.97
C GLU A 17 8.92 -1.02 10.77
N ARG A 18 10.04 -0.69 10.10
CA ARG A 18 10.03 0.14 8.89
C ARG A 18 9.46 -0.57 7.67
N ILE A 19 9.62 -1.88 7.57
CA ILE A 19 9.10 -2.68 6.44
C ILE A 19 7.58 -2.86 6.52
N VAL A 20 7.00 -2.90 7.72
CA VAL A 20 5.55 -3.08 7.89
C VAL A 20 4.76 -1.77 7.77
N GLU A 21 5.43 -0.63 7.91
CA GLU A 21 4.80 0.69 7.74
C GLU A 21 5.03 1.21 6.31
N PRO A 22 3.98 1.57 5.56
CA PRO A 22 4.14 2.16 4.23
C PRO A 22 4.84 3.51 4.30
N GLU A 23 5.75 3.77 3.35
CA GLU A 23 6.42 5.08 3.21
C GLU A 23 5.42 6.23 3.02
N ARG A 24 4.33 6.00 2.27
CA ARG A 24 3.28 7.00 2.08
C ARG A 24 1.93 6.37 1.77
N VAL A 25 0.87 6.95 2.32
CA VAL A 25 -0.52 6.65 1.94
C VAL A 25 -1.18 7.94 1.50
N VAL A 26 -1.67 7.97 0.26
CA VAL A 26 -2.45 9.09 -0.29
C VAL A 26 -3.91 8.68 -0.37
N MET A 27 -4.79 9.44 0.26
CA MET A 27 -6.25 9.27 0.19
C MET A 27 -6.84 10.51 -0.46
N PHE A 28 -7.70 10.32 -1.45
CA PHE A 28 -8.27 11.44 -2.20
C PHE A 28 -9.73 11.17 -2.60
N ARG A 29 -10.49 12.25 -2.78
CA ARG A 29 -11.87 12.20 -3.25
C ARG A 29 -11.90 12.20 -4.77
N VAL A 30 -12.71 11.30 -5.36
CA VAL A 30 -12.97 11.22 -6.80
C VAL A 30 -14.43 11.55 -7.02
N THR A 31 -14.68 12.74 -7.55
CA THR A 31 -16.03 13.22 -7.91
C THR A 31 -16.22 13.09 -9.41
N TRP A 32 -17.32 12.48 -9.85
CA TRP A 32 -17.65 12.30 -11.26
C TRP A 32 -19.17 12.39 -11.45
N GLN A 33 -19.62 12.57 -12.70
CA GLN A 33 -21.04 12.64 -13.04
C GLN A 33 -21.40 11.40 -13.86
N ASP A 34 -22.53 10.76 -13.53
CA ASP A 34 -23.02 9.61 -14.28
C ASP A 34 -23.87 10.02 -15.49
N ASP A 35 -24.25 9.03 -16.31
CA ASP A 35 -25.03 9.26 -17.54
C ASP A 35 -26.44 9.83 -17.27
N LYS A 36 -26.92 9.79 -16.02
CA LYS A 36 -28.19 10.39 -15.59
C LYS A 36 -28.01 11.81 -15.05
N GLY A 37 -26.80 12.35 -15.12
CA GLY A 37 -26.45 13.67 -14.62
C GLY A 37 -26.28 13.74 -13.10
N GLN A 38 -26.30 12.61 -12.37
CA GLN A 38 -26.13 12.62 -10.92
C GLN A 38 -24.65 12.65 -10.54
N VAL A 39 -24.33 13.42 -9.50
CA VAL A 39 -22.95 13.52 -8.99
C VAL A 39 -22.67 12.33 -8.08
N GLN A 40 -21.63 11.59 -8.42
CA GLN A 40 -21.12 10.45 -7.68
C GLN A 40 -19.81 10.82 -6.98
N VAL A 41 -19.63 10.31 -5.76
CA VAL A 41 -18.44 10.58 -4.94
C VAL A 41 -17.85 9.27 -4.46
N ASN A 42 -16.64 8.97 -4.90
CA ASN A 42 -15.87 7.80 -4.47
C ASN A 42 -14.58 8.23 -3.78
N ARG A 43 -13.97 7.29 -3.05
CA ARG A 43 -12.67 7.49 -2.41
C ARG A 43 -11.61 6.69 -3.14
N GLY A 44 -10.55 7.37 -3.55
CA GLY A 44 -9.35 6.78 -4.12
C GLY A 44 -8.25 6.63 -3.07
N TYR A 45 -7.40 5.63 -3.28
CA TYR A 45 -6.28 5.31 -2.39
C TYR A 45 -5.05 4.99 -3.23
N ARG A 46 -3.89 5.52 -2.83
CA ARG A 46 -2.57 5.10 -3.33
C ARG A 46 -1.65 4.80 -2.16
N VAL A 47 -1.34 3.52 -1.98
CA VAL A 47 -0.38 3.06 -0.97
C VAL A 47 0.98 2.89 -1.64
N GLN A 48 1.97 3.62 -1.17
CA GLN A 48 3.36 3.55 -1.58
C GLN A 48 4.13 2.84 -0.45
N MET A 49 4.33 1.54 -0.61
CA MET A 49 4.82 0.70 0.49
C MET A 49 6.32 0.87 0.74
N SER A 50 7.14 0.63 -0.28
CA SER A 50 8.60 0.75 -0.20
C SER A 50 9.16 1.16 -1.57
N SER A 51 10.15 2.05 -1.56
CA SER A 51 10.94 2.47 -2.73
C SER A 51 12.39 1.94 -2.69
N ALA A 52 12.70 1.03 -1.77
CA ALA A 52 14.06 0.60 -1.50
C ALA A 52 14.79 -0.03 -2.70
N ILE A 53 14.06 -0.61 -3.67
CA ILE A 53 14.61 -1.32 -4.85
C ILE A 53 14.19 -0.63 -6.16
N GLY A 54 13.57 0.57 -6.09
CA GLY A 54 13.15 1.31 -7.27
C GLY A 54 11.81 2.03 -7.11
N PRO A 55 11.24 2.56 -8.20
CA PRO A 55 9.97 3.30 -8.15
C PRO A 55 8.81 2.40 -7.72
N TYR A 56 7.84 2.97 -7.00
CA TYR A 56 6.67 2.26 -6.49
C TYR A 56 5.90 1.52 -7.60
N LYS A 57 5.81 0.20 -7.49
CA LYS A 57 5.11 -0.66 -8.45
C LYS A 57 3.85 -1.25 -7.83
N GLY A 58 2.73 -1.14 -8.53
CA GLY A 58 1.44 -1.67 -8.08
C GLY A 58 0.29 -1.17 -8.94
N GLY A 59 -0.65 -2.07 -9.26
CA GLY A 59 -1.81 -1.79 -10.11
C GLY A 59 -2.88 -0.93 -9.44
N LEU A 60 -3.93 -0.60 -10.20
CA LEU A 60 -5.15 0.04 -9.70
C LEU A 60 -6.25 -1.00 -9.55
N ARG A 61 -7.06 -0.88 -8.49
CA ARG A 61 -8.20 -1.77 -8.26
C ARG A 61 -9.47 -0.95 -8.03
N PHE A 62 -10.44 -1.14 -8.93
CA PHE A 62 -11.77 -0.56 -8.81
C PHE A 62 -12.74 -1.68 -8.40
N HIS A 63 -13.13 -1.69 -7.13
CA HIS A 63 -14.13 -2.63 -6.64
C HIS A 63 -14.80 -2.02 -5.40
N PRO A 64 -16.13 -2.16 -5.22
CA PRO A 64 -16.87 -1.51 -4.14
C PRO A 64 -16.43 -1.93 -2.72
N THR A 65 -15.79 -3.11 -2.59
CA THR A 65 -15.25 -3.59 -1.30
C THR A 65 -13.79 -3.19 -1.05
N VAL A 66 -13.21 -2.32 -1.88
CA VAL A 66 -11.84 -1.84 -1.68
C VAL A 66 -11.78 -0.93 -0.45
N ASP A 67 -11.01 -1.35 0.53
CA ASP A 67 -10.67 -0.57 1.71
C ASP A 67 -9.14 -0.40 1.84
N LEU A 68 -8.73 0.60 2.62
CA LEU A 68 -7.32 0.89 2.90
C LEU A 68 -6.59 -0.33 3.47
N GLY A 69 -7.23 -1.14 4.33
CA GLY A 69 -6.61 -2.34 4.88
C GLY A 69 -6.24 -3.36 3.80
N VAL A 70 -7.16 -3.62 2.87
CA VAL A 70 -6.93 -4.55 1.74
C VAL A 70 -5.82 -4.03 0.83
N LEU A 71 -5.78 -2.72 0.56
CA LEU A 71 -4.75 -2.12 -0.27
C LEU A 71 -3.38 -2.11 0.38
N LYS A 72 -3.29 -1.89 1.70
CA LYS A 72 -2.03 -2.03 2.45
C LYS A 72 -1.50 -3.46 2.37
N PHE A 73 -2.36 -4.46 2.56
CA PHE A 73 -1.99 -5.86 2.41
C PHE A 73 -1.44 -6.19 1.01
N LEU A 74 -2.16 -5.77 -0.05
CA LEU A 74 -1.72 -5.99 -1.43
C LEU A 74 -0.40 -5.27 -1.74
N ALA A 75 -0.24 -4.03 -1.28
CA ALA A 75 0.97 -3.25 -1.48
C ALA A 75 2.17 -3.85 -0.74
N PHE A 76 1.96 -4.38 0.47
CA PHE A 76 2.98 -5.12 1.22
C PHE A 76 3.43 -6.38 0.47
N GLU A 77 2.48 -7.19 -0.02
CA GLU A 77 2.80 -8.39 -0.80
C GLU A 77 3.58 -8.04 -2.08
N GLN A 78 3.26 -6.92 -2.72
CA GLN A 78 3.89 -6.48 -3.96
C GLN A 78 5.38 -6.11 -3.80
N VAL A 79 5.80 -5.65 -2.60
CA VAL A 79 7.21 -5.36 -2.29
C VAL A 79 8.07 -6.61 -2.41
N PHE A 80 7.55 -7.77 -2.01
CA PHE A 80 8.31 -9.04 -2.08
C PHE A 80 8.17 -9.75 -3.43
N LYS A 81 7.11 -9.46 -4.20
CA LYS A 81 6.91 -10.00 -5.55
C LYS A 81 7.78 -9.32 -6.61
N THR A 82 8.15 -8.07 -6.38
CA THR A 82 8.90 -7.27 -7.35
C THR A 82 10.40 -7.41 -7.05
N PRO A 83 11.23 -7.83 -8.03
CA PRO A 83 12.67 -7.98 -7.84
C PRO A 83 13.40 -6.64 -7.71
#